data_AF-Q082J5-F1
#
_entry.id   AF-Q082J5-F1
#
_cell.length_a   1.000
_cell.length_b   1.000
_cell.length_c   1.000
_cell.angle_alpha   90.00
_cell.angle_beta   90.00
_cell.angle_gamma   90.00
#
_symmetry.space_group_name_H-M   'P 1'
#
loop_
_entity.id
_entity.type
_entity.pdbx_description
1 polymer ?
#
loop_
_entity_poly.entity_id
_entity_poly.type
_entity_poly.pdbx_seq_one_letter_code
_entity_poly.pdbx_strand_id
1 'polypeptide(L)' 'MKQPEQITLDSDEFEALRLVDLLKMQQQHAAIQIGVSRQTLANVLKSARFKLMDCLTHGKALLMKNAPEEKL' A
#
# COMPACT_ATOMS: atom_id res chain seq x y z
N MET A 1 5.63 -11.68 -25.78
CA MET A 1 5.74 -10.60 -24.76
C MET A 1 5.93 -11.25 -23.40
N LYS A 2 6.89 -10.77 -22.59
CA LYS A 2 7.09 -11.27 -21.22
C LYS A 2 6.12 -10.52 -20.30
N GLN A 3 5.35 -11.23 -19.48
CA GLN A 3 4.50 -10.56 -18.49
C GLN A 3 5.40 -9.89 -17.44
N PRO A 4 5.10 -8.66 -17.01
CA PRO A 4 5.86 -8.02 -15.96
C PRO A 4 5.73 -8.82 -14.66
N GLU A 5 6.81 -8.83 -13.86
CA GLU A 5 6.73 -9.31 -12.48
C GLU A 5 5.64 -8.52 -11.74
N GLN A 6 4.92 -9.18 -10.85
CA GLN A 6 3.80 -8.59 -10.14
C GLN A 6 4.13 -8.41 -8.67
N ILE A 7 3.68 -7.29 -8.11
CA ILE A 7 3.75 -7.01 -6.68
C ILE A 7 2.37 -6.61 -6.18
N THR A 8 1.95 -7.22 -5.08
CA THR A 8 0.62 -6.99 -4.51
C THR A 8 0.72 -6.12 -3.27
N LEU A 9 -0.07 -5.05 -3.27
CA LEU A 9 -0.27 -4.17 -2.14
C LEU A 9 -1.56 -4.59 -1.41
N ASP A 10 -1.43 -4.90 -0.12
CA ASP A 10 -2.59 -5.25 0.71
C ASP A 10 -3.46 -4.00 0.98
N SER A 11 -4.73 -4.20 1.35
CA SER A 11 -5.65 -3.08 1.62
C SER A 11 -5.14 -2.14 2.72
N ASP A 12 -4.56 -2.70 3.78
CA ASP A 12 -4.00 -1.91 4.90
C ASP A 12 -2.78 -1.08 4.46
N GLU A 13 -1.94 -1.65 3.59
CA GLU A 13 -0.81 -0.95 2.99
C GLU A 13 -1.29 0.20 2.12
N PHE A 14 -2.34 -0.01 1.33
CA PHE A 14 -2.92 1.02 0.48
C PHE A 14 -3.48 2.16 1.33
N GLU A 15 -4.28 1.83 2.33
CA GLU A 15 -4.90 2.81 3.20
C GLU A 15 -3.86 3.60 4.00
N ALA A 16 -2.80 2.93 4.48
CA ALA A 16 -1.68 3.60 5.15
C ALA A 16 -0.97 4.62 4.23
N LEU A 17 -0.64 4.23 2.98
CA LEU A 17 -0.06 5.15 1.99
C LEU A 17 -1.03 6.30 1.67
N ARG A 18 -2.33 6.01 1.51
CA ARG A 18 -3.35 7.01 1.22
C ARG A 18 -3.44 8.07 2.33
N LEU A 19 -3.51 7.65 3.59
CA LEU A 19 -3.64 8.57 4.71
C LEU A 19 -2.36 9.36 4.94
N VAL A 20 -1.21 8.69 5.02
CA VAL A 20 0.03 9.34 5.46
C VAL A 20 0.78 9.99 4.31
N ASP A 21 0.93 9.30 3.18
CA ASP A 21 1.80 9.79 2.10
C ASP A 21 1.02 10.66 1.09
N LEU A 22 -0.22 10.31 0.76
CA LEU A 22 -1.05 11.11 -0.16
C LEU A 22 -1.76 12.27 0.56
N LEU A 23 -2.48 12.00 1.65
CA LEU A 23 -3.24 13.01 2.39
C LEU A 23 -2.42 13.76 3.45
N LYS A 24 -1.14 13.39 3.62
CA LYS A 24 -0.21 14.01 4.57
C LYS A 24 -0.73 14.01 6.02
N MET A 25 -1.55 13.03 6.37
CA MET A 25 -2.07 12.87 7.73
C MET A 25 -0.92 12.52 8.68
N GLN A 26 -0.97 13.09 9.88
CA GLN A 26 -0.05 12.70 10.95
C GLN A 26 -0.20 11.21 11.25
N GLN A 27 0.92 10.50 11.31
CA GLN A 27 0.94 9.04 11.46
C GLN A 27 0.17 8.57 12.70
N GLN A 28 0.22 9.32 13.81
CA GLN A 28 -0.55 9.00 15.00
C GLN A 28 -2.07 9.04 14.75
N HIS A 29 -2.57 10.01 13.97
CA HIS A 29 -3.99 10.09 13.62
C HIS A 29 -4.39 9.01 12.62
N ALA A 30 -3.54 8.73 11.63
CA ALA A 30 -3.77 7.64 10.70
C ALA A 30 -3.87 6.28 11.42
N ALA A 31 -3.03 6.04 12.44
CA ALA A 31 -3.06 4.80 13.22
C ALA A 31 -4.38 4.63 13.98
N ILE A 32 -4.88 5.73 14.56
CA ILE A 32 -6.19 5.77 15.23
C ILE A 32 -7.31 5.50 14.21
N GLN A 33 -7.26 6.14 13.04
CA GLN A 33 -8.30 6.02 12.02
C GLN A 33 -8.45 4.60 11.47
N ILE A 34 -7.34 3.86 11.29
CA ILE A 34 -7.39 2.46 10.83
C ILE A 34 -7.45 1.45 11.99
N GLY A 35 -7.50 1.91 13.24
CA GLY A 35 -7.69 1.05 14.41
C GLY A 35 -6.49 0.18 14.80
N VAL A 36 -5.26 0.65 14.56
CA VAL A 36 -4.03 -0.10 14.89
C VAL A 36 -3.07 0.70 15.78
N SER A 37 -2.07 0.02 16.34
CA SER A 37 -1.01 0.69 17.10
C SER A 37 -0.14 1.56 16.17
N ARG A 38 0.48 2.62 16.70
CA ARG A 38 1.46 3.43 15.95
C ARG A 38 2.59 2.58 15.36
N GLN A 39 3.08 1.57 16.11
CA GLN A 39 4.12 0.65 15.64
C GLN A 39 3.63 -0.22 14.48
N THR A 40 2.39 -0.72 14.56
CA THR A 40 1.76 -1.47 13.48
C THR A 40 1.68 -0.63 12.20
N LEU A 41 1.16 0.61 12.28
CA LEU A 41 1.11 1.50 11.12
C LEU A 41 2.51 1.80 10.55
N ALA A 42 3.52 1.99 11.41
CA ALA A 42 4.89 2.20 10.95
C ALA A 42 5.43 1.01 10.15
N ASN A 43 5.15 -0.22 10.60
CA ASN A 43 5.54 -1.44 9.89
C ASN A 43 4.79 -1.57 8.55
N VAL A 44 3.48 -1.28 8.53
CA VAL A 44 2.66 -1.29 7.31
C VAL A 44 3.20 -0.28 6.29
N LEU A 45 3.45 0.96 6.70
CA LEU A 45 4.04 1.99 5.82
C LEU A 45 5.41 1.59 5.29
N LYS A 46 6.26 1.00 6.13
CA LYS A 46 7.58 0.52 5.71
C LYS A 46 7.46 -0.53 4.61
N SER A 47 6.57 -1.50 4.78
CA SER A 47 6.29 -2.54 3.78
C SER A 47 5.73 -1.92 2.49
N ALA A 48 4.68 -1.10 2.61
CA ALA A 48 3.99 -0.48 1.48
C ALA A 48 4.92 0.39 0.62
N ARG A 49 5.73 1.25 1.25
CA ARG A 49 6.70 2.11 0.56
C ARG A 49 7.78 1.31 -0.14
N PHE A 50 8.27 0.22 0.48
CA PHE A 50 9.22 -0.67 -0.18
C PHE A 50 8.62 -1.30 -1.44
N LYS A 51 7.41 -1.87 -1.34
CA LYS A 51 6.71 -2.47 -2.48
C LYS A 51 6.49 -1.45 -3.61
N LEU A 52 6.07 -0.25 -3.26
CA LEU A 52 5.87 0.84 -4.23
C LEU A 52 7.17 1.21 -4.94
N MET A 53 8.27 1.39 -4.19
CA MET A 53 9.56 1.75 -4.78
C MET A 53 10.17 0.62 -5.61
N ASP A 54 10.06 -0.63 -5.16
CA ASP A 54 10.47 -1.81 -5.92
C ASP A 54 9.69 -1.90 -7.24
N CYS A 55 8.39 -1.65 -7.19
CA CYS A 55 7.53 -1.63 -8.36
C CYS A 55 7.95 -0.59 -9.40
N LEU A 56 8.11 0.66 -8.95
CA LEU A 56 8.44 1.78 -9.83
C LEU A 56 9.86 1.67 -10.40
N THR A 57 10.81 1.16 -9.62
CA THR A 57 12.21 1.03 -10.03
C THR A 57 12.40 -0.07 -11.06
N HIS A 58 11.69 -1.19 -10.92
CA HIS A 58 11.88 -2.37 -11.77
C HIS A 58 10.80 -2.55 -12.85
N GLY A 59 9.87 -1.60 -12.97
CA GLY A 59 8.78 -1.67 -13.96
C GLY A 59 7.83 -2.85 -13.72
N LYS A 60 7.61 -3.22 -12.46
CA LYS A 60 6.68 -4.30 -12.08
C LYS A 60 5.23 -3.81 -12.20
N ALA A 61 4.29 -4.73 -12.31
CA ALA A 61 2.88 -4.42 -12.20
C ALA A 61 2.46 -4.34 -10.73
N LEU A 62 1.89 -3.21 -10.30
CA LEU A 62 1.32 -3.04 -8.97
C LEU A 62 -0.15 -3.49 -8.99
N LEU A 63 -0.47 -4.50 -8.20
CA LEU A 63 -1.83 -4.99 -8.03
C LEU A 63 -2.35 -4.65 -6.64
N MET A 64 -3.59 -4.18 -6.57
CA MET A 64 -4.28 -3.98 -5.31
C MET A 64 -5.07 -5.23 -4.96
N LYS A 65 -4.87 -5.75 -3.75
CA LYS A 65 -5.72 -6.79 -3.20
C LYS A 65 -7.06 -6.17 -2.82
N ASN A 66 -7.93 -5.99 -3.83
CA ASN A 66 -9.36 -5.62 -3.81
C ASN A 66 -9.79 -4.89 -5.11
N ALA A 67 -9.19 -5.17 -6.28
CA ALA A 67 -9.94 -4.90 -7.49
C ALA A 67 -11.20 -5.79 -7.44
N PRO A 68 -12.43 -5.25 -7.38
CA PRO A 68 -13.60 -6.09 -7.56
C PRO A 68 -13.38 -6.84 -8.86
N GLU A 69 -13.57 -8.15 -8.85
CA GLU A 69 -13.73 -8.90 -10.10
C GLU A 69 -14.77 -8.13 -10.91
N GLU A 70 -14.37 -7.49 -12.00
CA GLU A 70 -15.30 -7.10 -13.05
C GLU A 70 -15.90 -8.44 -13.52
N LYS A 71 -17.01 -8.82 -12.88
CA LYS A 71 -17.89 -9.86 -13.36
C LYS A 71 -18.47 -9.32 -14.66
N LEU A 72 -17.83 -9.71 -15.76
CA LEU A 72 -18.41 -9.69 -17.10
C LEU A 72 -19.73 -10.47 -17.12
#